data_AF-A0AB33I4Y3-F1
#
_entry.id   AF-A0AB33I4Y3-F1
#
_cell.length_a   1.000
_cell.length_b   1.000
_cell.length_c   1.000
_cell.angle_alpha   90.00
_cell.angle_beta   90.00
_cell.angle_gamma   90.00
#
_symmetry.space_group_name_H-M   'P 1'
#
loop_
_entity.id
_entity.type
_entity.pdbx_description
1 polymer ?
#
loop_
_entity_poly.entity_id
_entity_poly.type
_entity_poly.pdbx_seq_one_letter_code
_entity_poly.pdbx_strand_id
1 'polypeptide(L)'
;MSRFVLGNCIDVMARIPDNAIDFILTDPPYLVGFRDRSGRTIAGDVNDDWLQPASNEMYRVLKKDALMVSFYGWHRIDRFMAAWIRAGFSVAGHLVFIDRNLNPKKIKKTPKNGCLFNTACVP
;
A
#
# COMPACT_ATOMS: atom_id res chain seq x y z
N MET A 1 17.24 13.09 11.97
CA MET A 1 16.46 14.31 11.61
C MET A 1 15.26 13.85 10.80
N SER A 2 14.05 14.31 11.12
CA SER A 2 12.81 13.95 10.39
C SER A 2 12.44 15.04 9.39
N ARG A 3 11.80 14.65 8.28
CA ARG A 3 11.31 15.56 7.23
C ARG A 3 9.89 15.18 6.83
N PHE A 4 9.03 16.19 6.69
CA PHE A 4 7.69 16.05 6.14
C PHE A 4 7.64 16.76 4.78
N VAL A 5 7.02 16.14 3.79
CA VAL A 5 6.92 16.68 2.42
C VAL A 5 5.47 16.67 2.01
N LEU A 6 4.95 17.84 1.63
CA LEU A 6 3.61 17.99 1.08
C LEU A 6 3.67 17.85 -0.44
N GLY A 7 2.95 16.87 -1.00
CA GLY A 7 2.84 16.68 -2.45
C GLY A 7 2.24 15.34 -2.84
N ASN A 8 2.03 15.16 -4.14
CA ASN A 8 1.73 13.85 -4.71
C ASN A 8 2.94 12.93 -4.50
N CYS A 9 2.74 11.74 -3.95
CA CYS A 9 3.84 10.83 -3.61
C CYS A 9 4.66 10.41 -4.84
N ILE A 10 4.05 10.29 -6.02
CA ILE A 10 4.73 9.92 -7.26
C ILE A 10 5.70 11.05 -7.65
N ASP A 11 5.21 12.29 -7.70
CA ASP A 11 6.03 13.47 -8.05
C ASP A 11 7.14 13.74 -7.03
N VAL A 12 6.87 13.45 -5.75
CA VAL A 12 7.86 13.59 -4.68
C VAL A 12 8.93 12.51 -4.81
N MET A 13 8.55 11.24 -4.99
CA MET A 13 9.49 10.14 -5.14
C MET A 13 10.35 10.29 -6.39
N ALA A 14 9.79 10.80 -7.51
CA ALA A 14 10.53 11.07 -8.76
C ALA A 14 11.74 12.00 -8.57
N ARG A 15 11.78 12.79 -7.48
CA ARG A 15 12.90 13.70 -7.14
C ARG A 15 13.91 13.07 -6.19
N ILE A 16 13.61 11.90 -5.64
CA ILE A 16 14.50 11.12 -4.78
C ILE A 16 15.42 10.30 -5.70
N PRO A 17 16.75 10.27 -5.47
CA PRO A 17 17.66 9.43 -6.23
C PRO A 17 17.32 7.94 -6.14
N ASP A 18 17.73 7.17 -7.14
CA ASP A 18 17.64 5.71 -7.12
C ASP A 18 18.38 5.14 -5.90
N ASN A 19 17.87 4.03 -5.33
CA ASN A 19 18.52 3.33 -4.22
C ASN A 19 18.86 4.24 -3.02
N ALA A 20 18.02 5.22 -2.71
CA ALA A 20 18.25 6.16 -1.62
C ALA A 20 17.52 5.80 -0.32
N ILE A 21 16.51 4.93 -0.38
CA ILE A 21 15.63 4.59 0.74
C ILE A 21 15.94 3.18 1.25
N ASP A 22 16.20 3.04 2.55
CA ASP A 22 16.52 1.77 3.21
C ASP A 22 15.28 0.93 3.57
N PHE A 23 14.11 1.57 3.71
CA PHE A 23 12.88 0.90 4.09
C PHE A 23 11.66 1.76 3.72
N ILE A 24 10.62 1.13 3.19
CA ILE A 24 9.34 1.81 2.92
C ILE A 24 8.27 1.19 3.81
N LEU A 25 7.55 2.03 4.55
CA LEU A 25 6.28 1.69 5.20
C LEU A 25 5.19 2.55 4.58
N THR A 26 4.20 1.93 3.96
CA THR A 26 3.16 2.66 3.23
C THR A 26 1.76 2.16 3.55
N ASP A 27 0.85 3.11 3.73
CA ASP A 27 -0.59 2.90 3.96
C ASP A 27 -1.39 3.66 2.89
N PRO A 28 -1.42 3.15 1.64
CA PRO A 28 -2.02 3.85 0.52
C PRO A 28 -3.57 3.78 0.56
N PRO A 29 -4.31 4.50 -0.30
CA PRO A 29 -5.75 4.29 -0.47
C PRO A 29 -6.07 2.83 -0.82
N TYR A 30 -7.08 2.23 -0.18
CA TYR A 30 -7.39 0.79 -0.27
C TYR A 30 -8.29 0.41 -1.44
N LEU A 31 -8.68 1.39 -2.27
CA LEU A 31 -9.57 1.23 -3.41
C LEU A 31 -10.98 0.77 -2.99
N VAL A 32 -11.42 1.16 -1.79
CA VAL A 32 -12.72 0.73 -1.23
C VAL A 32 -13.83 1.76 -1.45
N GLY A 33 -13.53 2.90 -2.05
CA GLY A 33 -14.45 4.00 -2.24
C GLY A 33 -14.94 4.56 -0.91
N PHE A 34 -14.05 4.70 0.06
CA PHE A 34 -14.37 5.15 1.40
C PHE A 34 -15.13 6.47 1.36
N ARG A 35 -16.25 6.49 2.05
CA ARG A 35 -17.07 7.68 2.27
C ARG A 35 -17.57 7.68 3.71
N ASP A 36 -17.27 8.74 4.44
CA ASP A 36 -17.77 8.87 5.81
C ASP A 36 -19.20 9.44 5.84
N ARG A 37 -19.75 9.59 7.07
CA ARG A 37 -21.12 10.08 7.27
C ARG A 37 -21.33 11.53 6.86
N SER A 38 -20.27 12.35 6.83
CA SER A 38 -20.33 13.73 6.33
C SER A 38 -20.08 13.81 4.82
N GLY A 39 -19.80 12.68 4.16
CA GLY A 39 -19.60 12.57 2.73
C GLY A 39 -18.17 12.82 2.25
N ARG A 40 -17.19 12.89 3.16
CA ARG A 40 -15.77 13.00 2.79
C ARG A 40 -15.31 11.70 2.15
N THR A 41 -14.52 11.83 1.09
CA THR A 41 -13.93 10.72 0.34
C THR A 41 -12.41 10.77 0.41
N ILE A 42 -11.76 9.63 0.20
CA ILE A 42 -10.30 9.55 0.09
C ILE A 42 -9.90 9.68 -1.38
N ALA A 43 -8.96 10.58 -1.67
CA ALA A 43 -8.42 10.74 -3.02
C ALA A 43 -7.68 9.46 -3.46
N GLY A 44 -7.89 9.02 -4.70
CA GLY A 44 -7.30 7.79 -5.22
C GLY A 44 -7.92 6.50 -4.66
N ASP A 45 -9.03 6.56 -3.91
CA ASP A 45 -9.63 5.37 -3.29
C ASP A 45 -10.72 4.70 -4.15
N VAL A 46 -10.92 5.16 -5.38
CA VAL A 46 -11.88 4.57 -6.33
C VAL A 46 -11.15 3.98 -7.53
N ASN A 47 -10.25 4.77 -8.14
CA ASN A 47 -9.44 4.37 -9.29
C ASN A 47 -8.03 3.98 -8.85
N ASP A 48 -7.43 3.03 -9.55
CA ASP A 48 -6.11 2.47 -9.27
C ASP A 48 -5.01 2.96 -10.22
N ASP A 49 -5.28 4.00 -11.00
CA ASP A 49 -4.34 4.56 -11.98
C ASP A 49 -3.00 5.00 -11.35
N TRP A 50 -3.02 5.36 -10.06
CA TRP A 50 -1.82 5.75 -9.29
C TRP A 50 -0.99 4.56 -8.81
N LEU A 51 -1.57 3.35 -8.72
CA LEU A 51 -0.98 2.22 -8.03
C LEU A 51 0.28 1.72 -8.73
N GLN A 52 0.23 1.57 -10.05
CA GLN A 52 1.40 1.17 -10.84
C GLN A 52 2.52 2.21 -10.82
N PRO A 53 2.30 3.50 -11.16
CA PRO A 53 3.37 4.49 -11.13
C PRO A 53 3.96 4.68 -9.73
N ALA A 54 3.13 4.65 -8.67
CA ALA A 54 3.65 4.69 -7.30
C ALA A 54 4.51 3.47 -6.99
N SER A 55 4.12 2.27 -7.42
CA SER A 55 4.91 1.04 -7.22
C SER A 55 6.26 1.10 -7.95
N ASN A 56 6.29 1.65 -9.16
CA ASN A 56 7.53 1.83 -9.93
C ASN A 56 8.50 2.77 -9.21
N GLU A 57 8.00 3.90 -8.72
CA GLU A 57 8.82 4.86 -7.98
C GLU A 57 9.30 4.29 -6.64
N MET A 58 8.44 3.58 -5.91
CA MET A 58 8.83 2.89 -4.67
C MET A 58 9.96 1.88 -4.92
N TYR A 59 9.88 1.10 -6.00
CA TYR A 59 10.94 0.16 -6.38
C TYR A 59 12.25 0.87 -6.70
N ARG A 60 12.19 1.93 -7.53
CA ARG A 60 13.36 2.70 -7.96
C ARG A 60 14.12 3.33 -6.80
N VAL A 61 13.40 3.96 -5.86
CA VAL A 61 14.02 4.67 -4.73
C VAL A 61 14.51 3.71 -3.64
N LEU A 62 13.96 2.50 -3.55
CA LEU A 62 14.38 1.53 -2.55
C LEU A 62 15.74 0.94 -2.92
N LYS A 63 16.61 0.76 -1.93
CA LYS A 63 17.88 0.05 -2.12
C LYS A 63 17.65 -1.41 -2.49
N LYS A 64 18.64 -2.01 -3.15
CA LYS A 64 18.72 -3.48 -3.29
C LYS A 64 18.74 -4.14 -1.92
N ASP A 65 18.21 -5.36 -1.84
CA ASP A 65 18.11 -6.16 -0.61
C ASP A 65 17.33 -5.51 0.55
N ALA A 66 16.53 -4.47 0.26
CA ALA A 66 15.70 -3.78 1.23
C ALA A 66 14.21 -4.18 1.11
N LEU A 67 13.45 -3.78 2.13
CA LEU A 67 12.05 -4.17 2.31
C LEU A 67 11.09 -2.98 2.16
N MET A 68 9.97 -3.23 1.48
CA MET A 68 8.76 -2.42 1.60
C MET A 68 7.70 -3.21 2.35
N VAL A 69 7.07 -2.60 3.36
CA VAL A 69 5.83 -3.07 3.96
C VAL A 69 4.68 -2.18 3.49
N SER A 70 3.72 -2.76 2.79
CA SER A 70 2.50 -2.07 2.36
C SER A 70 1.26 -2.66 3.04
N PHE A 71 0.43 -1.76 3.57
CA PHE A 71 -0.98 -2.05 3.83
C PHE A 71 -1.77 -1.99 2.52
N TYR A 72 -2.94 -2.62 2.47
CA TYR A 72 -3.87 -2.54 1.33
C TYR A 72 -5.25 -3.09 1.67
N GLY A 73 -6.22 -2.85 0.77
CA GLY A 73 -7.56 -3.40 0.88
C GLY A 73 -7.61 -4.89 0.54
N TRP A 74 -8.08 -5.73 1.47
CA TRP A 74 -8.22 -7.18 1.30
C TRP A 74 -8.84 -7.60 -0.04
N HIS A 75 -9.95 -6.97 -0.42
CA HIS A 75 -10.70 -7.29 -1.64
C HIS A 75 -10.02 -6.84 -2.95
N ARG A 76 -8.86 -6.19 -2.85
CA ARG A 76 -8.10 -5.65 -3.99
C ARG A 76 -6.67 -6.15 -4.03
N ILE A 77 -6.37 -7.23 -3.30
CA ILE A 77 -5.04 -7.86 -3.28
C ILE A 77 -4.50 -8.11 -4.69
N ASP A 78 -5.35 -8.55 -5.60
CA ASP A 78 -5.02 -8.82 -7.00
C ASP A 78 -4.37 -7.61 -7.68
N ARG A 79 -4.93 -6.41 -7.45
CA ARG A 79 -4.41 -5.16 -8.03
C ARG A 79 -3.07 -4.76 -7.43
N PHE A 80 -2.97 -4.80 -6.10
CA PHE A 80 -1.74 -4.47 -5.36
C PHE A 80 -0.60 -5.42 -5.70
N MET A 81 -0.84 -6.73 -5.60
CA MET A 81 0.14 -7.75 -5.95
C MET A 81 0.60 -7.63 -7.40
N ALA A 82 -0.34 -7.45 -8.34
CA ALA A 82 0.02 -7.28 -9.74
C ALA A 82 0.88 -6.04 -9.98
N ALA A 83 0.59 -4.93 -9.29
CA ALA A 83 1.38 -3.70 -9.43
C ALA A 83 2.81 -3.86 -8.88
N TRP A 84 2.97 -4.49 -7.71
CA TRP A 84 4.28 -4.72 -7.10
C TRP A 84 5.12 -5.69 -7.92
N ILE A 85 4.54 -6.81 -8.38
CA ILE A 85 5.24 -7.79 -9.21
C ILE A 85 5.69 -7.13 -10.52
N ARG A 86 4.82 -6.33 -11.17
CA ARG A 86 5.19 -5.60 -12.39
C ARG A 86 6.27 -4.55 -12.17
N ALA A 87 6.32 -3.93 -10.99
CA ALA A 87 7.38 -2.98 -10.64
C ALA A 87 8.74 -3.67 -10.39
N GLY A 88 8.75 -4.98 -10.12
CA GLY A 88 9.96 -5.77 -9.91
C GLY A 88 10.09 -6.35 -8.50
N PHE A 89 9.13 -6.10 -7.61
CA PHE A 89 9.18 -6.65 -6.25
C PHE A 89 8.84 -8.15 -6.23
N SER A 90 9.43 -8.85 -5.26
CA SER A 90 9.12 -10.22 -4.88
C SER A 90 8.37 -10.26 -3.55
N VAL A 91 7.30 -11.05 -3.48
CA VAL A 91 6.47 -11.19 -2.26
C VAL A 91 7.22 -12.06 -1.25
N ALA A 92 7.64 -11.48 -0.12
CA ALA A 92 8.38 -12.19 0.91
C ALA A 92 7.49 -12.77 2.01
N GLY A 93 6.33 -12.17 2.25
CA GLY A 93 5.51 -12.57 3.38
C GLY A 93 4.18 -11.84 3.43
N HIS A 94 3.26 -12.48 4.14
CA HIS A 94 1.88 -12.06 4.18
C HIS A 94 1.38 -11.92 5.63
N LEU A 95 1.31 -10.68 6.13
CA LEU A 95 0.88 -10.40 7.52
C LEU A 95 -0.64 -10.16 7.60
N VAL A 96 -1.27 -10.53 8.71
CA VAL A 96 -2.71 -10.34 8.92
C VAL A 96 -2.95 -9.66 10.25
N PHE A 97 -3.54 -8.46 10.21
CA PHE A 97 -3.96 -7.73 11.41
C PHE A 97 -5.43 -8.01 11.69
N ILE A 98 -5.71 -8.64 12.83
CA ILE A 98 -7.06 -8.93 13.29
C ILE A 98 -7.49 -7.82 14.24
N ASP A 99 -8.33 -6.90 13.76
CA ASP A 99 -8.93 -5.89 14.63
C ASP A 99 -10.01 -6.52 15.52
N ARG A 100 -9.69 -6.63 16.82
CA ARG A 100 -10.58 -7.19 17.85
C ARG A 100 -11.63 -6.18 18.33
N ASN A 101 -11.53 -4.91 17.93
CA ASN A 101 -12.47 -3.86 18.30
C ASN A 101 -13.63 -3.72 17.29
N LEU A 102 -13.61 -4.47 16.19
CA LEU A 102 -14.75 -4.60 15.29
C LEU A 102 -15.92 -5.24 16.04
N ASN A 103 -17.03 -4.51 16.15
CA ASN A 103 -18.22 -4.96 16.86
C ASN A 103 -18.64 -6.37 16.38
N PRO A 104 -18.76 -7.37 17.27
CA PRO A 104 -19.03 -8.76 16.90
C PRO A 104 -20.34 -8.95 16.11
N LYS A 105 -21.28 -8.00 16.20
CA LYS A 105 -22.51 -8.02 15.38
C LYS A 105 -22.28 -7.66 13.91
N LYS A 106 -21.20 -6.94 13.57
CA LYS A 106 -20.78 -6.62 12.18
C LYS A 106 -19.87 -7.68 11.56
N ILE A 107 -19.37 -8.63 12.35
CA ILE A 107 -18.53 -9.76 11.89
C ILE A 107 -19.34 -10.79 11.05
N LYS A 108 -20.66 -10.61 10.89
CA LYS A 108 -21.51 -11.52 10.09
C LYS A 108 -21.30 -11.46 8.57
N LYS A 109 -20.51 -10.52 8.04
CA LYS A 109 -20.25 -10.36 6.60
C LYS A 109 -18.77 -10.23 6.22
N THR A 110 -17.84 -10.42 7.15
CA THR A 110 -16.43 -10.55 6.80
C THR A 110 -16.19 -12.00 6.37
N PRO A 111 -15.59 -12.26 5.18
CA PRO A 111 -15.05 -13.58 4.91
C PRO A 111 -14.13 -13.97 6.07
N LYS A 112 -14.12 -15.25 6.46
CA LYS A 112 -13.23 -15.80 7.50
C LYS A 112 -11.73 -15.71 7.16
N ASN A 113 -11.36 -14.96 6.11
CA ASN A 113 -10.01 -14.82 5.61
C ASN A 113 -9.67 -13.32 5.70
N GLY A 114 -8.55 -13.04 6.39
CA GLY A 114 -8.08 -11.81 7.06
C GLY A 114 -8.12 -10.46 6.34
N CYS A 115 -7.17 -9.58 6.67
CA CYS A 115 -6.76 -8.41 5.89
C CYS A 115 -5.31 -8.69 5.46
N LEU A 116 -4.95 -8.43 4.21
CA LEU A 116 -3.77 -8.98 3.56
C LEU A 116 -2.72 -7.83 3.50
N PHE A 117 -1.46 -8.07 3.90
CA PHE A 117 -0.30 -7.17 3.95
C PHE A 117 0.85 -7.83 3.22
N ASN A 118 1.66 -7.11 2.44
CA ASN A 118 2.78 -7.72 1.74
C ASN A 118 4.08 -7.03 2.09
N THR A 119 5.09 -7.82 2.39
CA THR A 119 6.48 -7.42 2.23
C THR A 119 6.89 -7.64 0.78
N ALA A 120 7.17 -6.56 0.07
CA ALA A 120 7.75 -6.62 -1.26
C ALA A 120 9.27 -6.45 -1.10
N CYS A 121 10.04 -7.50 -1.41
CA CYS A 121 11.50 -7.48 -1.49
C CYS A 121 11.94 -7.03 -2.88
N VAL A 122 12.97 -6.19 -2.96
CA VAL A 122 13.71 -5.95 -4.20
C VAL A 122 14.83 -6.98 -4.27
N PRO A 123 14.96 -7.76 -5.37
CA PRO A 123 16.10 -8.66 -5.55
C PRO A 123 17.43 -7.91 -5.74
#